data_AF-A0A1H5K310-F1
#
_entry.id   AF-A0A1H5K310-F1
#
_cell.length_a   1.000
_cell.length_b   1.000
_cell.length_c   1.000
_cell.angle_alpha   90.00
_cell.angle_beta   90.00
_cell.angle_gamma   90.00
#
_symmetry.space_group_name_H-M   'P 1'
#
loop_
_entity.id
_entity.type
_entity.pdbx_description
1 polymer ?
#
loop_
_entity_poly.entity_id
_entity_poly.type
_entity_poly.pdbx_seq_one_letter_code
_entity_poly.pdbx_strand_id
1 'polypeptide(L)' 'MTDTTRQLLADVLERVSSNPDEWSVRDTETISRLRAAAEWEEASEKVATARTGR' A
#
# COMPACT_ATOMS: atom_id res chain seq x y z
N MET A 1 -16.91 -4.61 -3.37
CA MET A 1 -15.96 -4.25 -2.28
C MET A 1 -14.75 -3.67 -2.99
N THR A 2 -14.50 -2.38 -2.86
CA THR A 2 -13.25 -1.78 -3.37
C THR A 2 -12.17 -2.04 -2.34
N ASP A 3 -11.36 -3.07 -2.55
CA ASP A 3 -10.14 -3.26 -1.79
C ASP A 3 -9.26 -2.02 -1.97
N THR A 4 -8.94 -1.36 -0.86
CA THR A 4 -8.04 -0.20 -0.88
C THR A 4 -6.59 -0.67 -1.06
N THR A 5 -5.73 0.15 -1.63
CA THR A 5 -4.30 -0.18 -1.83
C THR A 5 -3.63 -0.56 -0.49
N ARG A 6 -4.14 -0.04 0.64
CA ARG A 6 -3.73 -0.39 2.00
C ARG A 6 -4.06 -1.83 2.39
N GLN A 7 -5.23 -2.35 2.01
CA GLN A 7 -5.64 -3.72 2.30
C GLN A 7 -4.81 -4.72 1.48
N LEU A 8 -4.58 -4.40 0.20
CA LEU A 8 -3.69 -5.20 -0.67
C LEU A 8 -2.26 -5.24 -0.12
N LEU A 9 -1.73 -4.10 0.35
CA LEU A 9 -0.41 -4.06 0.97
C LEU A 9 -0.35 -4.91 2.25
N ALA A 10 -1.39 -4.90 3.08
CA ALA A 10 -1.42 -5.69 4.32
C ALA A 10 -1.38 -7.19 4.04
N ASP A 11 -2.19 -7.68 3.10
CA ASP A 11 -2.22 -9.09 2.67
C ASP A 11 -0.87 -9.54 2.08
N VAL A 12 -0.26 -8.69 1.25
CA VAL A 12 1.06 -8.94 0.68
C VAL A 12 2.13 -9.04 1.78
N LEU A 13 2.13 -8.14 2.75
CA LEU A 13 3.09 -8.16 3.86
C LEU A 13 2.92 -9.38 4.77
N GLU A 14 1.68 -9.84 5.00
CA GLU A 14 1.40 -11.06 5.75
C GLU A 14 1.96 -12.30 5.05
N ARG A 15 1.78 -12.39 3.72
CA ARG A 15 2.35 -13.47 2.90
C ARG A 15 3.88 -13.47 2.88
N VAL A 16 4.51 -12.29 2.79
CA VAL A 16 5.98 -12.14 2.90
C VAL A 16 6.47 -12.64 4.25
N SER A 17 5.79 -12.24 5.33
CA SER A 17 6.18 -12.63 6.68
C SER A 17 6.04 -14.13 6.92
N SER A 18 5.12 -14.79 6.22
CA SER A 18 4.85 -16.22 6.39
C SER A 18 5.78 -17.11 5.57
N ASN A 19 6.27 -16.62 4.42
CA ASN A 19 7.14 -17.39 3.51
C ASN A 19 8.25 -16.53 2.91
N PRO A 20 9.24 -16.06 3.70
CA PRO A 20 10.23 -15.09 3.23
C PRO A 20 11.12 -15.61 2.09
N ASP A 21 11.34 -16.93 2.00
CA ASP A 21 12.20 -17.56 0.98
C ASP A 21 11.56 -17.63 -0.41
N GLU A 22 10.25 -17.42 -0.52
CA GLU A 22 9.51 -17.45 -1.80
C GLU A 22 9.56 -16.12 -2.56
N TRP A 23 10.12 -15.06 -1.95
CA TRP A 23 10.06 -13.70 -2.49
C TRP A 23 11.37 -13.31 -3.17
N SER A 24 11.25 -12.85 -4.41
CA SER A 24 12.38 -12.33 -5.19
C SER A 24 12.61 -10.84 -4.95
N VAL A 25 13.76 -10.34 -5.42
CA VAL A 25 14.07 -8.89 -5.45
C VAL A 25 12.97 -8.10 -6.18
N ARG A 26 12.38 -8.68 -7.24
CA ARG A 26 11.30 -8.06 -8.02
C ARG A 26 10.00 -7.93 -7.20
N ASP A 27 9.74 -8.87 -6.31
CA ASP A 27 8.58 -8.82 -5.43
C ASP A 27 8.79 -7.75 -4.34
N THR A 28 10.02 -7.56 -3.87
CA THR A 28 10.40 -6.47 -2.95
C THR A 28 10.23 -5.09 -3.58
N GLU A 29 10.59 -4.92 -4.86
CA GLU A 29 10.31 -3.68 -5.59
C GLU A 29 8.80 -3.42 -5.73
N THR A 30 8.03 -4.49 -5.98
CA THR A 30 6.56 -4.41 -6.08
C THR A 30 5.93 -3.96 -4.76
N ILE A 31 6.38 -4.52 -3.63
CA ILE A 31 5.96 -4.10 -2.28
C ILE A 31 6.29 -2.63 -2.02
N SER A 32 7.48 -2.19 -2.44
CA SER A 32 7.91 -0.80 -2.25
C SER A 32 7.04 0.19 -3.04
N ARG A 33 6.63 -0.18 -4.26
CA ARG A 33 5.69 0.62 -5.07
C ARG A 33 4.29 0.62 -4.48
N LEU A 34 3.82 -0.52 -3.97
CA LEU A 34 2.53 -0.63 -3.26
C LEU A 34 2.50 0.24 -1.99
N ARG A 35 3.59 0.30 -1.23
CA ARG A 35 3.73 1.20 -0.08
C ARG A 35 3.61 2.66 -0.50
N ALA A 36 4.40 3.08 -1.49
CA ALA A 36 4.34 4.44 -1.99
C ALA A 36 2.92 4.82 -2.47
N ALA A 37 2.25 3.93 -3.20
CA ALA A 37 0.89 4.16 -3.67
C ALA A 37 -0.12 4.32 -2.50
N ALA A 38 -0.02 3.47 -1.46
CA ALA A 38 -0.86 3.58 -0.28
C ALA A 38 -0.62 4.91 0.49
N GLU A 39 0.62 5.38 0.57
CA GLU A 39 0.96 6.67 1.18
C GLU A 39 0.42 7.85 0.36
N TRP A 40 0.49 7.78 -0.97
CA TRP A 40 -0.07 8.79 -1.85
C TRP A 40 -1.59 8.87 -1.76
N GLU A 41 -2.31 7.74 -1.68
CA GLU A 41 -3.76 7.72 -1.45
C GLU A 41 -4.10 8.42 -0.13
N GLU A 42 -3.44 8.05 0.97
CA GLU A 42 -3.68 8.67 2.28
C GLU A 42 -3.37 10.19 2.27
N ALA A 43 -2.30 10.61 1.59
CA ALA A 43 -1.96 12.02 1.44
C ALA A 43 -2.99 12.77 0.59
N SER A 44 -3.49 12.15 -0.48
CA SER A 44 -4.51 12.73 -1.36
C SER A 44 -5.85 12.92 -0.64
N GLU A 45 -6.25 11.95 0.20
CA GLU A 45 -7.45 12.03 1.03
C GLU A 45 -7.34 13.16 2.06
N LYS A 46 -6.16 13.32 2.68
CA LYS A 46 -5.87 14.43 3.62
C LYS A 46 -5.93 15.79 2.93
N VAL A 47 -5.40 15.91 1.70
CA VAL A 47 -5.46 17.17 0.93
C VAL A 47 -6.88 17.48 0.47
N ALA A 48 -7.64 16.48 0.02
CA ALA A 48 -9.03 16.65 -0.40
C ALA A 48 -9.91 17.12 0.78
N THR A 49 -9.77 16.51 1.96
CA THR A 49 -10.50 16.93 3.17
C THR A 49 -10.08 18.31 3.67
N ALA A 50 -8.79 18.69 3.58
CA ALA A 50 -8.32 20.03 3.94
C ALA A 50 -8.88 21.13 3.01
N ARG A 51 -9.20 20.80 1.75
CA ARG A 51 -9.70 21.76 0.75
C ARG A 51 -11.21 22.01 0.85
N THR A 52 -11.98 21.03 1.32
CA THR A 52 -13.44 21.14 1.45
C THR A 52 -13.90 21.82 2.74
N GLY A 53 -13.00 22.03 3.70
CA GLY A 53 -13.31 22.69 4.98
C GLY A 53 -13.14 24.21 5.02
N ARG A 54 -13.08 24.91 3.87
CA ARG A 54 -12.93 26.37 3.79
C ARG A 54 -14.17 27.06 3.25
#